data_AF-A0AAV6ULR5-F1
#
_entry.id   AF-A0AAV6ULR5-F1
#
_cell.length_a   1.000
_cell.length_b   1.000
_cell.length_c   1.000
_cell.angle_alpha   90.00
_cell.angle_beta   90.00
_cell.angle_gamma   90.00
#
_symmetry.space_group_name_H-M   'P 1'
#
loop_
_entity.id
_entity.type
_entity.pdbx_description
1 polymer ?
#
loop_
_entity_poly.entity_id
_entity_poly.type
_entity_poly.pdbx_seq_one_letter_code
_entity_poly.pdbx_strand_id
1 'polypeptide(L)'
;MNLRSGYDAFRSTPFSTAAFTFALIGCVSLIVALSSPEWLESKPESNSNFVRLGLWKVCFRQYQHPSLKFDGVFNGCYSLHGHKSESIRNWLQPGWFVFVQCLTTCSTLLSALCVCILIFMHFQSEVEIRIFVSAFVFVFEAISALLAFLGVCIFGAMCFERSWIQYPKSNTLSLGYAFAAVGALTLACGASLILAQTFRMRRLLYRNNTIMYHVPLSNK
;
A
#
# COMPACT_ATOMS: atom_id res chain seq x y z
N MET A 1 6.50 39.85 14.41
CA MET A 1 7.30 38.65 14.06
C MET A 1 6.83 38.20 12.68
N ASN A 2 7.68 38.27 11.64
CA ASN A 2 7.27 38.04 10.25
C ASN A 2 6.74 36.60 10.08
N LEU A 3 5.50 36.44 9.59
CA LEU A 3 4.88 35.16 9.23
C LEU A 3 5.81 34.27 8.38
N ARG A 4 6.68 34.92 7.57
CA ARG A 4 7.71 34.30 6.74
C ARG A 4 8.79 33.53 7.53
N SER A 5 9.16 33.98 8.73
CA SER A 5 10.17 33.30 9.57
C SER A 5 9.62 32.04 10.27
N GLY A 6 8.33 32.06 10.66
CA GLY A 6 7.64 30.86 11.13
C GLY A 6 7.39 29.84 10.01
N TYR A 7 7.21 30.32 8.78
CA TYR A 7 7.02 29.53 7.57
C TYR A 7 8.29 28.73 7.18
N ASP A 8 9.47 29.35 7.18
CA ASP A 8 10.73 28.67 6.84
C ASP A 8 11.14 27.63 7.91
N ALA A 9 10.82 27.88 9.17
CA ALA A 9 11.01 26.92 10.27
C ALA A 9 10.03 25.73 10.18
N PHE A 10 8.84 25.92 9.61
CA PHE A 10 7.84 24.86 9.44
C PHE A 10 8.20 23.89 8.29
N ARG A 11 8.65 24.46 7.15
CA ARG A 11 9.10 23.74 5.96
C ARG A 11 10.27 22.76 6.24
N SER A 12 11.08 23.06 7.25
CA SER A 12 12.27 22.30 7.64
C SER A 12 12.04 21.36 8.84
N THR A 13 10.80 21.20 9.30
CA THR A 13 10.55 20.33 10.46
C THR A 13 10.84 18.86 10.15
N PRO A 14 11.58 18.14 11.00
CA PRO A 14 11.95 16.75 10.77
C PRO A 14 10.72 15.82 10.62
N PHE A 15 9.60 16.19 11.26
CA PHE A 15 8.34 15.44 11.17
C PHE A 15 7.69 15.49 9.78
N SER A 16 7.77 16.62 9.06
CA SER A 16 7.18 16.73 7.73
C SER A 16 7.95 15.88 6.72
N THR A 17 9.28 15.86 6.82
CA THR A 17 10.13 15.02 5.97
C THR A 17 9.94 13.55 6.32
N ALA A 18 9.88 13.20 7.61
CA ALA A 18 9.60 11.84 8.05
C ALA A 18 8.25 11.33 7.51
N ALA A 19 7.16 12.07 7.72
CA ALA A 19 5.83 11.70 7.23
C ALA A 19 5.83 11.38 5.72
N PHE A 20 6.45 12.26 4.92
CA PHE A 20 6.59 12.04 3.48
C PHE A 20 7.41 10.78 3.14
N THR A 21 8.54 10.58 3.82
CA THR A 21 9.40 9.40 3.55
C THR A 21 8.69 8.08 3.86
N PHE A 22 7.94 7.99 4.96
CA PHE A 22 7.17 6.79 5.29
C PHE A 22 6.04 6.52 4.29
N ALA A 23 5.29 7.55 3.89
CA ALA A 23 4.26 7.44 2.86
C ALA A 23 4.85 6.98 1.51
N LEU A 24 6.02 7.52 1.12
CA LEU A 24 6.71 7.14 -0.10
C LEU A 24 7.20 5.69 -0.07
N ILE A 25 7.85 5.27 1.03
CA ILE A 25 8.31 3.89 1.22
C ILE A 25 7.13 2.92 1.18
N GLY A 26 6.02 3.27 1.83
CA GLY A 26 4.80 2.46 1.81
C GLY A 26 4.21 2.32 0.41
N CYS A 27 4.05 3.43 -0.30
CA CYS A 27 3.56 3.43 -1.68
C CYS A 27 4.46 2.60 -2.61
N VAL A 28 5.78 2.79 -2.56
CA VAL A 28 6.73 2.02 -3.40
C VAL A 28 6.67 0.54 -3.05
N SER A 29 6.61 0.19 -1.76
CA SER A 29 6.49 -1.20 -1.32
C SER A 29 5.21 -1.85 -1.85
N LEU A 30 4.08 -1.14 -1.84
CA LEU A 30 2.83 -1.64 -2.42
C LEU A 30 2.91 -1.78 -3.95
N ILE A 31 3.58 -0.87 -4.67
CA ILE A 31 3.79 -1.01 -6.12
C ILE A 31 4.64 -2.24 -6.43
N VAL A 32 5.70 -2.48 -5.66
CA VAL A 32 6.55 -3.68 -5.79
C VAL A 32 5.74 -4.93 -5.48
N ALA A 33 4.95 -4.92 -4.41
CA ALA A 33 4.05 -6.03 -4.09
C ALA A 33 3.05 -6.28 -5.22
N LEU A 34 2.39 -5.25 -5.73
CA LEU A 34 1.38 -5.34 -6.79
C LEU A 34 1.94 -5.92 -8.09
N SER A 35 3.19 -5.57 -8.43
CA SER A 35 3.87 -6.02 -9.65
C SER A 35 4.69 -7.30 -9.47
N SER A 36 4.88 -7.77 -8.22
CA SER A 36 5.72 -8.92 -7.93
C SER A 36 5.16 -10.22 -8.54
N PRO A 37 6.02 -11.03 -9.18
CA PRO A 37 5.63 -12.32 -9.73
C PRO A 37 5.50 -13.43 -8.66
N GLU A 38 5.84 -13.15 -7.40
CA GLU A 38 5.99 -14.17 -6.35
C GLU A 38 5.48 -13.69 -4.97
N TRP A 39 4.18 -13.81 -4.77
CA TRP A 39 3.54 -13.75 -3.45
C TRP A 39 3.61 -15.07 -2.71
N LEU A 40 3.48 -16.17 -3.46
CA LEU A 40 3.57 -17.53 -2.96
C LEU A 40 4.48 -18.34 -3.88
N GLU A 41 5.37 -19.14 -3.32
CA GLU A 41 6.35 -19.92 -4.07
C GLU A 41 6.45 -21.34 -3.50
N SER A 42 6.67 -22.32 -4.36
CA SER A 42 6.96 -23.70 -3.92
C SER A 42 8.42 -23.86 -3.56
N LYS A 43 8.73 -24.58 -2.49
CA LYS A 43 10.11 -24.97 -2.17
C LYS A 43 10.72 -25.78 -3.31
N PRO A 44 11.98 -25.51 -3.73
CA PRO A 44 12.64 -26.23 -4.83
C PRO A 44 12.68 -27.75 -4.63
N GLU A 45 12.83 -28.19 -3.37
CA GLU A 45 12.93 -29.59 -2.96
C GLU A 45 11.63 -30.39 -3.18
N SER A 46 10.49 -29.72 -3.29
CA SER A 46 9.18 -30.36 -3.38
C SER A 46 8.89 -30.98 -4.75
N ASN A 47 9.66 -30.62 -5.78
CA ASN A 47 9.40 -30.98 -7.18
C ASN A 47 7.95 -30.75 -7.63
N SER A 48 7.23 -29.83 -6.98
CA SER A 48 5.85 -29.47 -7.28
C SER A 48 5.70 -28.95 -8.71
N ASN A 49 4.54 -29.20 -9.30
CA ASN A 49 4.17 -28.63 -10.60
C ASN A 49 3.81 -27.14 -10.46
N PHE A 50 3.37 -26.71 -9.29
CA PHE A 50 3.23 -25.29 -8.96
C PHE A 50 4.61 -24.72 -8.63
N VAL A 51 4.99 -23.61 -9.26
CA VAL A 51 6.30 -22.96 -9.04
C VAL A 51 6.15 -21.68 -8.22
N ARG A 52 5.40 -20.70 -8.75
CA ARG A 52 5.18 -19.42 -8.07
C ARG A 52 3.87 -18.77 -8.52
N LEU A 53 3.33 -17.92 -7.67
CA LEU A 53 2.12 -17.15 -7.90
C LEU A 53 2.37 -15.71 -7.43
N GLY A 54 2.16 -14.75 -8.33
CA GLY A 54 2.00 -13.34 -8.00
C GLY A 54 0.53 -12.95 -8.05
N LEU A 55 0.23 -11.67 -7.81
CA LEU A 55 -1.15 -11.18 -7.90
C LEU A 55 -1.73 -11.27 -9.30
N TRP A 56 -0.93 -11.18 -10.37
CA TRP A 56 -1.42 -11.12 -11.76
C TRP A 56 -0.90 -12.24 -12.66
N LYS A 57 0.05 -13.05 -12.17
CA LYS A 57 0.75 -14.06 -12.95
C LYS A 57 0.94 -15.33 -12.11
N VAL A 58 0.85 -16.48 -12.75
CA VAL A 58 1.17 -17.78 -12.16
C VAL A 58 2.22 -18.48 -13.01
N CYS A 59 3.09 -19.29 -12.41
CA CYS A 59 4.02 -20.15 -13.13
C CYS A 59 3.84 -21.61 -12.71
N PHE A 60 3.78 -22.48 -13.72
CA PHE A 60 3.69 -23.92 -13.56
C PHE A 60 4.82 -24.63 -14.31
N ARG A 61 5.18 -25.82 -13.82
CA ARG A 61 6.11 -26.75 -14.45
C ARG A 61 5.36 -28.04 -14.74
N GLN A 62 5.10 -28.32 -16.02
CA GLN A 62 4.44 -29.54 -16.49
C GLN A 62 3.12 -29.86 -15.76
N TYR A 63 2.35 -28.84 -15.39
CA TYR A 63 1.09 -29.02 -14.68
C TYR A 63 -0.03 -29.40 -15.66
N GLN A 64 -0.78 -30.46 -15.35
CA GLN A 64 -2.00 -30.81 -16.07
C GLN A 64 -3.19 -30.74 -15.12
N HIS A 65 -4.13 -29.85 -15.40
CA HIS A 65 -5.31 -29.67 -14.57
C HIS A 65 -6.32 -30.80 -14.82
N PRO A 66 -6.90 -31.45 -13.78
CA PRO A 66 -7.79 -32.62 -13.95
C PRO A 66 -9.04 -32.37 -14.81
N SER A 67 -9.51 -31.12 -14.90
CA SER A 67 -10.66 -30.77 -15.74
C SER A 67 -10.35 -30.74 -17.24
N LEU A 68 -9.07 -30.75 -17.64
CA LEU A 68 -8.63 -30.71 -19.04
C LEU A 68 -8.23 -32.12 -19.50
N LYS A 69 -9.05 -32.71 -20.39
CA LYS A 69 -8.95 -34.14 -20.73
C LYS A 69 -7.87 -34.50 -21.76
N PHE A 70 -7.47 -33.61 -22.68
CA PHE A 70 -6.61 -34.00 -23.81
C PHE A 70 -5.50 -33.02 -24.21
N ASP A 71 -5.69 -31.69 -24.12
CA ASP A 71 -4.64 -30.70 -24.41
C ASP A 71 -4.67 -29.57 -23.38
N GLY A 72 -3.69 -29.54 -22.47
CA GLY A 72 -3.74 -28.59 -21.35
C GLY A 72 -2.52 -28.58 -20.44
N VAL A 73 -1.33 -28.94 -20.93
CA VAL A 73 -0.13 -28.89 -20.10
C VAL A 73 0.34 -27.43 -19.96
N PHE A 74 0.39 -26.96 -18.72
CA PHE A 74 0.91 -25.66 -18.35
C PHE A 74 2.39 -25.80 -18.01
N ASN A 75 3.23 -25.26 -18.89
CA ASN A 75 4.66 -25.15 -18.69
C ASN A 75 5.10 -23.71 -18.97
N GLY A 76 5.59 -23.01 -17.96
CA GLY A 76 5.94 -21.60 -18.01
C GLY A 76 5.00 -20.70 -17.20
N CYS A 77 5.11 -19.39 -17.42
CA CYS A 77 4.39 -18.37 -16.68
C CYS A 77 3.27 -17.75 -17.50
N TYR A 78 2.08 -17.70 -16.93
CA TYR A 78 0.85 -17.25 -17.57
C TYR A 78 0.21 -16.12 -16.76
N SER A 79 -0.33 -15.13 -17.47
CA SER A 79 -1.18 -14.11 -16.82
C SER A 79 -2.48 -14.77 -16.35
N LEU A 80 -2.97 -14.37 -15.18
CA LEU A 80 -4.23 -14.86 -14.62
C LEU A 80 -5.43 -14.55 -15.52
N HIS A 81 -5.39 -13.41 -16.21
CA HIS A 81 -6.41 -12.97 -17.17
C HIS A 81 -6.04 -13.29 -18.63
N GLY A 82 -5.05 -14.16 -18.86
CA GLY A 82 -4.68 -14.59 -20.21
C GLY A 82 -5.59 -15.71 -20.73
N HIS A 83 -5.69 -15.84 -22.05
CA HIS A 83 -6.52 -16.84 -22.72
C HIS A 83 -6.22 -18.28 -22.24
N LYS A 84 -4.94 -18.64 -22.05
CA LYS A 84 -4.55 -19.98 -21.60
C LYS A 84 -5.00 -20.30 -20.16
N SER A 85 -5.11 -19.29 -19.29
CA SER A 85 -5.55 -19.46 -17.90
C SER A 85 -7.07 -19.43 -17.74
N GLU A 86 -7.81 -19.03 -18.78
CA GLU A 86 -9.26 -18.85 -18.75
C GLU A 86 -10.00 -20.13 -18.32
N SER A 87 -9.58 -21.28 -18.86
CA SER A 87 -10.17 -22.58 -18.55
C SER A 87 -10.02 -23.01 -17.09
N ILE A 88 -9.01 -22.50 -16.37
CA ILE A 88 -8.73 -22.82 -14.97
C ILE A 88 -8.91 -21.62 -14.04
N ARG A 89 -9.44 -20.50 -14.55
CA ARG A 89 -9.47 -19.22 -13.82
C ARG A 89 -10.26 -19.29 -12.52
N ASN A 90 -11.42 -19.95 -12.54
CA ASN A 90 -12.29 -20.05 -11.35
C ASN A 90 -11.61 -20.80 -10.19
N TRP A 91 -10.75 -21.76 -10.50
CA TRP A 91 -9.94 -22.47 -9.51
C TRP A 91 -8.76 -21.61 -9.04
N LEU A 92 -8.08 -20.94 -9.98
CA LEU A 92 -6.86 -20.21 -9.69
C LEU A 92 -7.11 -18.89 -8.95
N GLN A 93 -8.24 -18.22 -9.23
CA GLN A 93 -8.67 -16.97 -8.59
C GLN A 93 -9.99 -17.17 -7.83
N PRO A 94 -9.95 -17.82 -6.66
CA PRO A 94 -11.12 -17.88 -5.79
C PRO A 94 -11.53 -16.46 -5.35
N GLY A 95 -12.79 -16.29 -4.94
CA GLY A 95 -13.34 -14.97 -4.62
C GLY A 95 -12.52 -14.20 -3.57
N TRP A 96 -11.96 -14.88 -2.58
CA TRP A 96 -11.10 -14.26 -1.56
C TRP A 96 -9.79 -13.71 -2.18
N PHE A 97 -9.24 -14.37 -3.19
CA PHE A 97 -8.00 -13.93 -3.84
C PHE A 97 -8.25 -12.72 -4.74
N VAL A 98 -9.38 -12.71 -5.46
CA VAL A 98 -9.86 -11.52 -6.18
C VAL A 98 -10.07 -10.35 -5.23
N PHE A 99 -10.61 -10.62 -4.04
CA PHE A 99 -10.77 -9.59 -3.02
C PHE A 99 -9.42 -9.01 -2.55
N VAL A 100 -8.40 -9.85 -2.33
CA VAL A 100 -7.02 -9.40 -2.04
C VAL A 100 -6.45 -8.55 -3.17
N GLN A 101 -6.67 -8.94 -4.43
CA GLN A 101 -6.25 -8.14 -5.60
C GLN A 101 -6.88 -6.75 -5.58
N CYS A 102 -8.19 -6.66 -5.36
CA CYS A 102 -8.91 -5.39 -5.26
C CYS A 102 -8.41 -4.53 -4.09
N LEU A 103 -8.29 -5.10 -2.90
CA LEU A 103 -7.79 -4.39 -1.71
C LEU A 103 -6.39 -3.81 -1.93
N THR A 104 -5.47 -4.62 -2.46
CA THR A 104 -4.08 -4.22 -2.71
C THR A 104 -4.01 -3.14 -3.79
N THR A 105 -4.81 -3.27 -4.86
CA THR A 105 -4.86 -2.28 -5.95
C THR A 105 -5.43 -0.94 -5.45
N CYS A 106 -6.57 -0.96 -4.76
CA CYS A 106 -7.19 0.25 -4.20
C CYS A 106 -6.27 0.94 -3.19
N SER A 107 -5.64 0.16 -2.31
CA SER A 107 -4.64 0.68 -1.36
C SER A 107 -3.47 1.36 -2.08
N THR A 108 -2.90 0.71 -3.10
CA THR A 108 -1.79 1.25 -3.89
C THR A 108 -2.18 2.57 -4.56
N LEU A 109 -3.33 2.60 -5.26
CA LEU A 109 -3.81 3.81 -5.94
C LEU A 109 -4.06 4.97 -4.97
N LEU A 110 -4.64 4.67 -3.81
CA LEU A 110 -4.92 5.68 -2.78
C LEU A 110 -3.63 6.24 -2.17
N SER A 111 -2.64 5.38 -1.88
CA SER A 111 -1.32 5.81 -1.40
C SER A 111 -0.57 6.64 -2.44
N ALA A 112 -0.63 6.26 -3.72
CA ALA A 112 0.00 7.01 -4.81
C ALA A 112 -0.62 8.41 -4.95
N LEU A 113 -1.95 8.52 -4.85
CA LEU A 113 -2.64 9.81 -4.81
C LEU A 113 -2.17 10.66 -3.62
N CYS A 114 -2.05 10.08 -2.44
CA CYS A 114 -1.57 10.77 -1.24
C CYS A 114 -0.15 11.30 -1.41
N VAL A 115 0.77 10.49 -1.96
CA VAL A 115 2.15 10.91 -2.26
C VAL A 115 2.16 12.07 -3.26
N CYS A 116 1.37 12.02 -4.33
CA CYS A 116 1.25 13.12 -5.30
C CYS A 116 0.77 14.42 -4.64
N ILE A 117 -0.25 14.34 -3.77
CA ILE A 117 -0.76 15.49 -3.02
C ILE A 117 0.32 16.03 -2.06
N LEU A 118 1.06 15.18 -1.37
CA LEU A 118 2.14 15.58 -0.47
C LEU A 118 3.29 16.29 -1.22
N ILE A 119 3.63 15.84 -2.43
CA ILE A 119 4.60 16.52 -3.30
C ILE A 119 4.08 17.90 -3.70
N PHE A 120 2.84 17.99 -4.19
CA PHE A 120 2.22 19.27 -4.55
C PHE A 120 2.21 20.25 -3.36
N MET A 121 1.89 19.74 -2.17
CA MET A 121 1.87 20.50 -0.92
C MET A 121 3.23 21.04 -0.53
N HIS A 122 4.33 20.41 -0.94
CA HIS A 122 5.67 20.96 -0.71
C HIS A 122 5.81 22.39 -1.27
N PHE A 123 5.15 22.69 -2.38
CA PHE A 123 5.27 23.96 -3.10
C PHE A 123 4.27 25.05 -2.67
N GLN A 124 3.27 24.73 -1.83
CA GLN A 124 2.21 25.68 -1.43
C GLN A 124 2.62 26.56 -0.25
N SER A 125 2.36 27.88 -0.25
CA SER A 125 2.80 28.75 0.86
C SER A 125 1.80 28.85 2.03
N GLU A 126 0.51 28.65 1.76
CA GLU A 126 -0.57 28.94 2.72
C GLU A 126 -0.73 27.86 3.79
N VAL A 127 -0.61 28.23 5.07
CA VAL A 127 -0.65 27.27 6.19
C VAL A 127 -2.06 26.71 6.42
N GLU A 128 -3.11 27.50 6.20
CA GLU A 128 -4.50 27.04 6.35
C GLU A 128 -4.87 25.94 5.35
N ILE A 129 -4.48 26.15 4.08
CA ILE A 129 -4.64 25.16 3.00
C ILE A 129 -3.86 23.89 3.35
N ARG A 130 -2.62 24.04 3.85
CA ARG A 130 -1.80 22.90 4.27
C ARG A 130 -2.46 22.06 5.37
N ILE A 131 -3.09 22.68 6.35
CA ILE A 131 -3.79 21.93 7.42
C ILE A 131 -4.99 21.17 6.89
N PHE A 132 -5.80 21.81 6.04
CA PHE A 132 -6.99 21.18 5.48
C PHE A 132 -6.62 19.97 4.61
N VAL A 133 -5.66 20.16 3.70
CA VAL A 133 -5.23 19.08 2.79
C VAL A 133 -4.46 17.99 3.56
N SER A 134 -3.64 18.31 4.57
CA SER A 134 -2.99 17.27 5.39
C SER A 134 -3.99 16.42 6.17
N ALA A 135 -5.10 16.99 6.64
CA ALA A 135 -6.17 16.21 7.26
C ALA A 135 -6.83 15.24 6.27
N PHE A 136 -7.04 15.67 5.03
CA PHE A 136 -7.59 14.83 3.96
C PHE A 136 -6.64 13.71 3.56
N VAL A 137 -5.35 14.03 3.38
CA VAL A 137 -4.31 13.02 3.11
C VAL A 137 -4.22 12.00 4.24
N PHE A 138 -4.31 12.43 5.50
CA PHE A 138 -4.34 11.50 6.63
C PHE A 138 -5.47 10.47 6.51
N VAL A 139 -6.70 10.91 6.20
CA VAL A 139 -7.86 10.01 6.09
C VAL A 139 -7.64 8.98 4.99
N PHE A 140 -7.17 9.41 3.82
CA PHE A 140 -6.92 8.50 2.70
C PHE A 140 -5.73 7.57 2.93
N GLU A 141 -4.65 8.06 3.52
CA GLU A 141 -3.50 7.23 3.88
C GLU A 141 -3.89 6.17 4.92
N ALA A 142 -4.71 6.52 5.91
CA ALA A 142 -5.22 5.59 6.90
C ALA A 142 -6.14 4.52 6.28
N ILE A 143 -7.03 4.90 5.35
CA ILE A 143 -7.84 3.96 4.59
C ILE A 143 -6.94 3.04 3.75
N SER A 144 -5.93 3.60 3.08
CA SER A 144 -4.98 2.82 2.29
C SER A 144 -4.25 1.79 3.15
N ALA A 145 -3.74 2.19 4.32
CA ALA A 145 -3.10 1.30 5.27
C ALA A 145 -4.03 0.17 5.75
N LEU A 146 -5.29 0.49 6.05
CA LEU A 146 -6.29 -0.50 6.45
C LEU A 146 -6.57 -1.52 5.33
N LEU A 147 -6.75 -1.05 4.09
CA LEU A 147 -6.98 -1.94 2.94
C LEU A 147 -5.78 -2.86 2.68
N ALA A 148 -4.54 -2.34 2.74
CA ALA A 148 -3.33 -3.16 2.61
C ALA A 148 -3.24 -4.20 3.74
N PHE A 149 -3.50 -3.78 4.99
CA PHE A 149 -3.49 -4.67 6.14
C PHE A 149 -4.51 -5.81 6.01
N LEU A 150 -5.75 -5.50 5.58
CA LEU A 150 -6.76 -6.51 5.31
C LEU A 150 -6.33 -7.47 4.19
N GLY A 151 -5.74 -6.94 3.10
CA GLY A 151 -5.22 -7.78 2.01
C GLY A 151 -4.14 -8.77 2.49
N VAL A 152 -3.19 -8.30 3.30
CA VAL A 152 -2.12 -9.12 3.91
C VAL A 152 -2.70 -10.18 4.86
N CYS A 153 -3.69 -9.82 5.69
CA CYS A 153 -4.31 -10.75 6.63
C CYS A 153 -5.11 -11.84 5.91
N ILE A 154 -5.94 -11.46 4.93
CA ILE A 154 -6.78 -12.41 4.18
C ILE A 154 -5.89 -13.35 3.37
N PHE A 155 -4.87 -12.83 2.67
CA PHE A 155 -3.94 -13.69 1.96
C PHE A 155 -3.18 -14.61 2.91
N GLY A 156 -2.68 -14.07 4.02
CA GLY A 156 -1.97 -14.87 5.03
C GLY A 156 -2.82 -16.00 5.62
N ALA A 157 -4.11 -15.76 5.84
CA ALA A 157 -5.04 -16.78 6.35
C ALA A 157 -5.39 -17.85 5.31
N MET A 158 -5.56 -17.47 4.04
CA MET A 158 -6.13 -18.34 3.00
C MET A 158 -5.08 -18.99 2.09
N CYS A 159 -3.83 -18.51 2.06
CA CYS A 159 -2.83 -18.96 1.09
C CYS A 159 -2.44 -20.45 1.19
N PHE A 160 -2.63 -21.06 2.36
CA PHE A 160 -2.34 -22.49 2.59
C PHE A 160 -3.60 -23.37 2.62
N GLU A 161 -4.73 -22.85 2.16
CA GLU A 161 -5.98 -23.60 2.07
C GLU A 161 -5.81 -24.84 1.19
N ARG A 162 -6.28 -26.00 1.67
CA ARG A 162 -6.00 -27.30 1.03
C ARG A 162 -6.71 -27.47 -0.31
N SER A 163 -7.80 -26.75 -0.54
CA SER A 163 -8.63 -26.85 -1.74
C SER A 163 -8.17 -25.95 -2.89
N TRP A 164 -7.22 -25.04 -2.66
CA TRP A 164 -6.81 -24.05 -3.65
C TRP A 164 -5.59 -24.48 -4.47
N ILE A 165 -4.37 -24.28 -3.97
CA ILE A 165 -3.14 -24.54 -4.74
C ILE A 165 -2.55 -25.91 -4.38
N GLN A 166 -1.83 -26.53 -5.32
CA GLN A 166 -1.19 -27.83 -5.08
C GLN A 166 -0.13 -27.75 -3.99
N TYR A 167 -0.04 -28.82 -3.20
CA TYR A 167 0.96 -29.02 -2.15
C TYR A 167 1.16 -27.81 -1.21
N PRO A 168 0.11 -27.35 -0.49
CA PRO A 168 0.20 -26.14 0.33
C PRO A 168 1.31 -26.21 1.39
N LYS A 169 1.61 -27.41 1.91
CA LYS A 169 2.69 -27.62 2.91
C LYS A 169 4.09 -27.34 2.37
N SER A 170 4.30 -27.45 1.07
CA SER A 170 5.59 -27.15 0.44
C SER A 170 5.68 -25.72 -0.08
N ASN A 171 4.62 -24.93 0.06
CA ASN A 171 4.61 -23.54 -0.40
C ASN A 171 5.03 -22.60 0.74
N THR A 172 5.64 -21.49 0.38
CA THR A 172 6.11 -20.45 1.29
C THR A 172 5.73 -19.09 0.76
N LEU A 173 5.46 -18.15 1.68
CA LEU A 173 5.25 -16.75 1.34
C LEU A 173 6.57 -16.17 0.83
N SER A 174 6.50 -15.43 -0.27
CA SER A 174 7.67 -14.89 -0.96
C SER A 174 7.68 -13.36 -0.95
N LEU A 175 8.60 -12.74 -1.69
CA LEU A 175 8.92 -11.31 -1.59
C LEU A 175 7.72 -10.40 -1.81
N GLY A 176 6.82 -10.72 -2.75
CA GLY A 176 5.63 -9.90 -3.01
C GLY A 176 4.75 -9.72 -1.78
N TYR A 177 4.57 -10.78 -0.99
CA TYR A 177 3.80 -10.73 0.26
C TYR A 177 4.52 -9.91 1.34
N ALA A 178 5.84 -10.08 1.46
CA ALA A 178 6.65 -9.33 2.43
C ALA A 178 6.57 -7.82 2.16
N PHE A 179 6.68 -7.40 0.90
CA PHE A 179 6.53 -5.99 0.51
C PHE A 179 5.12 -5.45 0.79
N ALA A 180 4.06 -6.25 0.63
CA ALA A 180 2.71 -5.85 1.00
C ALA A 180 2.58 -5.60 2.51
N ALA A 181 3.16 -6.47 3.34
CA ALA A 181 3.16 -6.33 4.79
C ALA A 181 3.97 -5.10 5.26
N VAL A 182 5.16 -4.89 4.70
CA VAL A 182 5.98 -3.69 4.96
C VAL A 182 5.25 -2.44 4.50
N GLY A 183 4.60 -2.47 3.34
CA GLY A 183 3.77 -1.39 2.83
C GLY A 183 2.66 -1.02 3.81
N ALA A 184 1.87 -1.99 4.27
CA ALA A 184 0.80 -1.76 5.24
C ALA A 184 1.31 -1.08 6.54
N LEU A 185 2.42 -1.58 7.09
CA LEU A 185 3.00 -1.03 8.33
C LEU A 185 3.54 0.39 8.13
N THR A 186 4.29 0.63 7.06
CA THR A 186 4.89 1.94 6.78
C THR A 186 3.85 3.00 6.42
N LEU A 187 2.77 2.64 5.72
CA LEU A 187 1.63 3.54 5.51
C LEU A 187 0.92 3.88 6.82
N ALA A 188 0.73 2.91 7.73
CA ALA A 188 0.13 3.18 9.03
C ALA A 188 0.99 4.14 9.88
N CYS A 189 2.31 3.94 9.88
CA CYS A 189 3.26 4.88 10.49
C CYS A 189 3.22 6.26 9.82
N GLY A 190 3.19 6.32 8.48
CA GLY A 190 3.05 7.54 7.70
C GLY A 190 1.79 8.32 8.07
N ALA A 191 0.63 7.67 8.08
CA ALA A 191 -0.64 8.26 8.49
C ALA A 191 -0.58 8.83 9.92
N SER A 192 0.02 8.09 10.85
CA SER A 192 0.20 8.55 12.25
C SER A 192 1.05 9.82 12.35
N LEU A 193 2.14 9.89 11.57
CA LEU A 193 3.00 11.08 11.51
C LEU A 193 2.30 12.28 10.86
N ILE A 194 1.54 12.07 9.79
CA ILE A 194 0.74 13.12 9.13
C ILE A 194 -0.31 13.67 10.10
N LEU A 195 -0.97 12.80 10.87
CA LEU A 195 -1.93 13.21 11.89
C LEU A 195 -1.27 14.07 12.98
N ALA A 196 -0.15 13.61 13.53
CA ALA A 196 0.61 14.35 14.54
C ALA A 196 1.06 15.72 14.02
N GLN A 197 1.54 15.79 12.78
CA GLN A 197 1.90 17.04 12.11
C GLN A 197 0.69 17.96 11.96
N THR A 198 -0.46 17.43 11.54
CA THR A 198 -1.70 18.19 11.36
C THR A 198 -2.16 18.83 12.68
N PHE A 199 -2.15 18.07 13.77
CA PHE A 199 -2.48 18.60 15.09
C PHE A 199 -1.49 19.67 15.55
N ARG A 200 -0.19 19.47 15.31
CA ARG A 200 0.84 20.46 15.64
C ARG A 200 0.64 21.77 14.88
N MET A 201 0.38 21.71 13.57
CA MET A 201 0.08 22.89 12.76
C MET A 201 -1.15 23.64 13.29
N ARG A 202 -2.24 22.93 13.60
CA ARG A 202 -3.46 23.53 14.15
C ARG A 202 -3.21 24.25 15.47
N ARG A 203 -2.47 23.62 16.40
CA ARG A 203 -2.12 24.23 17.69
C ARG A 203 -1.28 25.50 17.52
N LEU A 204 -0.35 25.50 16.57
CA LEU A 204 0.51 26.65 16.30
C LEU A 204 -0.26 27.82 15.68
N LEU A 205 -1.15 27.55 14.71
CA LEU A 205 -2.02 28.59 14.14
C LEU A 205 -2.92 29.20 15.21
N TYR A 206 -3.56 28.37 16.03
CA TYR A 206 -4.41 28.86 17.12
C TYR A 206 -3.62 29.77 18.07
N ARG A 207 -2.43 29.34 18.52
CA ARG A 207 -1.57 30.14 19.40
C ARG A 207 -1.16 31.47 18.77
N ASN A 208 -0.79 31.47 17.48
CA ASN A 208 -0.37 32.69 16.80
C ASN A 208 -1.53 33.69 16.64
N ASN A 209 -2.74 33.18 16.33
CA ASN A 209 -3.94 34.00 16.23
C ASN A 209 -4.29 34.61 17.59
N THR A 210 -4.29 33.83 18.68
CA THR A 210 -4.56 34.35 20.03
C THR A 210 -3.58 35.46 20.44
N ILE A 211 -2.29 35.33 20.15
CA ILE A 211 -1.29 36.37 20.48
C ILE A 211 -1.57 37.68 19.74
N MET A 212 -1.98 37.63 18.47
CA MET A 212 -2.27 38.83 17.67
C MET A 212 -3.43 39.67 18.23
N TYR A 213 -4.46 39.04 18.80
CA TYR A 213 -5.61 39.76 19.38
C TYR A 213 -5.34 40.35 20.77
N HIS A 214 -4.31 39.87 21.48
CA HIS A 214 -3.94 40.36 22.81
C HIS A 214 -2.82 41.42 22.80
N VAL A 215 -2.37 41.88 21.63
CA VAL A 215 -1.48 43.05 21.56
C VAL A 215 -2.33 44.30 21.76
N PRO A 216 -2.26 45.02 22.90
CA PRO A 216 -2.94 46.28 23.03
C PRO A 216 -2.38 47.23 21.96
N LEU A 217 -3.25 47.81 21.15
CA LEU A 217 -2.93 48.96 20.32
C LEU A 217 -2.54 50.09 21.29
N SER A 218 -1.25 50.20 21.59
CA SER A 218 -0.73 51.36 22.31
C SER A 218 -1.02 52.58 21.44
N ASN A 219 -2.02 53.36 21.87
CA ASN A 219 -2.46 54.60 21.23
C ASN A 219 -1.26 55.47 20.85
N LYS A 220 -1.27 55.98 19.62
CA LYS A 220 -0.61 57.23 19.27
C LYS A 220 -1.43 58.40 19.80
#